data_AF-A0A925ZE38-F1
#
_entry.id   AF-A0A925ZE38-F1
#
_cell.length_a   1.000
_cell.length_b   1.000
_cell.length_c   1.000
_cell.angle_alpha   90.00
_cell.angle_beta   90.00
_cell.angle_gamma   90.00
#
_symmetry.space_group_name_H-M   'P 1'
#
loop_
_entity.id
_entity.type
_entity.pdbx_description
1 polymer ?
#
loop_
_entity_poly.entity_id
_entity_poly.type
_entity_poly.pdbx_seq_one_letter_code
_entity_poly.pdbx_strand_id
1 'polypeptide(L)'
;YSALIPCLILIIVLDFINYKYFNYEYGNSFNFKTLLGNILMVQDFPIQNINEITFKLFSFNIFKGNPLTSFGSARPLWTIAIEWYIYLFYGYTYIIMLKKRNLTILNWVIFFLLSIIPLSNVTNGRGNGLFLYWLIGGAIFYLIKNVGEKFNKYVLIFLGILCLRWAFLFSLTKADYYDIKFVLLFCLALLLFLVAFKDSESKFVLNTNNKLKRIARYSYTLYLIHYSLIDLLVQVLKKENKYIVLLICIIASNLLALLMYEFGEKYSEIINIKLNKILNTFSKRVIT
;
A
#
# COMPACT_ATOMS: atom_id res chain seq x y z
N TYR A 1 -9.43 -5.69 -0.64
CA TYR A 1 -10.61 -5.18 0.09
C TYR A 1 -11.20 -6.15 1.09
N SER A 2 -11.36 -7.44 0.76
CA SER A 2 -11.99 -8.38 1.71
C SER A 2 -11.27 -8.49 3.06
N ALA A 3 -9.95 -8.37 3.09
CA ALA A 3 -9.17 -8.37 4.33
C ALA A 3 -9.28 -7.06 5.14
N LEU A 4 -9.55 -5.94 4.47
CA LEU A 4 -9.52 -4.61 5.09
C LEU A 4 -10.56 -4.48 6.20
N ILE A 5 -11.80 -4.91 5.95
CA ILE A 5 -12.89 -4.74 6.91
C ILE A 5 -12.65 -5.58 8.18
N PRO A 6 -12.34 -6.89 8.12
CA PRO A 6 -11.96 -7.65 9.31
C PRO A 6 -10.77 -7.03 10.06
N CYS A 7 -9.75 -6.57 9.34
CA CYS A 7 -8.59 -5.92 9.96
C CYS A 7 -8.97 -4.61 10.65
N LEU A 8 -9.83 -3.78 10.05
CA LEU A 8 -10.33 -2.55 10.67
C LEU A 8 -11.12 -2.85 11.96
N ILE A 9 -11.93 -3.91 11.98
CA ILE A 9 -12.65 -4.34 13.19
C ILE A 9 -11.65 -4.72 14.29
N LEU A 10 -10.63 -5.51 13.96
CA LEU A 10 -9.58 -5.86 14.91
C LEU A 10 -8.85 -4.61 15.43
N ILE A 11 -8.51 -3.67 14.54
CA ILE A 11 -7.86 -2.42 14.93
C ILE A 11 -8.76 -1.60 15.86
N ILE A 12 -10.07 -1.53 15.61
CA ILE A 12 -11.02 -0.86 16.53
C ILE A 12 -10.92 -1.47 17.93
N VAL A 13 -10.85 -2.80 18.04
CA VAL A 13 -10.73 -3.49 19.32
C VAL A 13 -9.40 -3.19 20.00
N LEU A 14 -8.28 -3.25 19.27
CA LEU A 14 -6.94 -2.95 19.79
C LEU A 14 -6.85 -1.50 20.28
N ASP A 15 -7.34 -0.56 19.47
CA ASP A 15 -7.35 0.87 19.78
C ASP A 15 -8.26 1.18 20.97
N PHE A 16 -9.40 0.50 21.09
CA PHE A 16 -10.29 0.65 22.24
C PHE A 16 -9.62 0.17 23.53
N ILE A 17 -8.92 -0.97 23.50
CA ILE A 17 -8.13 -1.45 24.65
C ILE A 17 -7.04 -0.43 24.99
N ASN A 18 -6.33 0.07 23.97
CA ASN A 18 -5.24 1.03 24.18
C ASN A 18 -5.76 2.34 24.80
N TYR A 19 -6.86 2.87 24.25
CA TYR A 19 -7.55 4.06 24.75
C TYR A 19 -8.04 3.93 26.19
N LYS A 20 -8.53 2.75 26.59
CA LYS A 20 -9.12 2.54 27.91
C LYS A 20 -8.08 2.35 29.02
N TYR A 21 -6.96 1.68 28.73
CA TYR A 21 -6.02 1.21 29.76
C TYR A 21 -4.65 1.87 29.72
N PHE A 22 -4.30 2.57 28.64
CA PHE A 22 -2.98 3.15 28.44
C PHE A 22 -3.08 4.60 27.93
N ASN A 23 -1.92 5.27 27.80
CA ASN A 23 -1.87 6.62 27.25
C ASN A 23 -1.90 6.56 25.71
N TYR A 24 -3.09 6.57 25.14
CA TYR A 24 -3.28 6.38 23.71
C TYR A 24 -3.05 7.65 22.89
N GLU A 25 -1.95 7.69 22.14
CA GLU A 25 -1.51 8.86 21.36
C GLU A 25 -2.46 9.23 20.22
N TYR A 26 -3.27 8.28 19.73
CA TYR A 26 -4.11 8.48 18.55
C TYR A 26 -5.58 8.74 18.86
N GLY A 27 -5.91 9.17 20.08
CA GLY A 27 -7.29 9.47 20.48
C GLY A 27 -8.01 10.44 19.53
N ASN A 28 -7.30 11.44 19.01
CA ASN A 28 -7.87 12.42 18.06
C ASN A 28 -8.30 11.81 16.72
N SER A 29 -7.71 10.69 16.30
CA SER A 29 -8.07 9.99 15.06
C SER A 29 -8.87 8.71 15.31
N PHE A 30 -9.23 8.38 16.55
CA PHE A 30 -10.10 7.26 16.89
C PHE A 30 -11.56 7.72 16.94
N ASN A 31 -12.11 8.04 15.77
CA ASN A 31 -13.47 8.54 15.63
C ASN A 31 -14.14 8.02 14.36
N PHE A 32 -15.46 8.16 14.27
CA PHE A 32 -16.23 7.63 13.14
C PHE A 32 -15.87 8.30 11.80
N LYS A 33 -15.49 9.59 11.82
CA LYS A 33 -15.12 10.34 10.61
C LYS A 33 -13.87 9.75 9.95
N THR A 34 -12.81 9.47 10.71
CA THR A 34 -11.58 8.85 10.20
C THR A 34 -11.79 7.38 9.84
N LEU A 35 -12.67 6.65 10.54
CA LEU A 35 -13.05 5.27 10.19
C LEU A 35 -13.68 5.22 8.81
N LEU A 36 -14.68 6.08 8.56
CA LEU A 36 -15.33 6.18 7.26
C LEU A 36 -14.34 6.62 6.18
N GLY A 37 -13.43 7.53 6.52
CA GLY A 37 -12.32 7.94 5.66
C GLY A 37 -11.49 6.77 5.17
N ASN A 38 -11.05 5.91 6.09
CA ASN A 38 -10.29 4.70 5.77
C ASN A 38 -11.07 3.69 4.93
N ILE A 39 -12.37 3.49 5.20
CA ILE A 39 -13.22 2.58 4.41
C ILE A 39 -13.34 3.07 2.96
N LEU A 40 -13.50 4.38 2.79
CA LEU A 40 -13.63 5.02 1.48
C LEU A 40 -12.28 5.31 0.81
N MET A 41 -11.15 5.03 1.48
CA MET A 41 -9.79 5.33 1.02
C MET A 41 -9.52 6.83 0.78
N VAL A 42 -10.20 7.73 1.50
CA VAL A 42 -10.07 9.19 1.33
C VAL A 42 -9.22 9.85 2.42
N GLN A 43 -8.50 9.06 3.21
CA GLN A 43 -7.50 9.57 4.16
C GLN A 43 -6.35 10.29 3.44
N ASP A 44 -5.84 11.34 4.07
CA ASP A 44 -4.78 12.23 3.57
C ASP A 44 -5.06 12.83 2.19
N PHE A 45 -6.35 13.04 1.85
CA PHE A 45 -6.73 13.64 0.57
C PHE A 45 -6.19 15.08 0.46
N PRO A 46 -5.51 15.45 -0.64
CA PRO A 46 -4.77 16.73 -0.76
C PRO A 46 -5.63 17.98 -0.58
N ILE A 47 -6.90 17.90 -0.97
CA ILE A 47 -7.86 19.03 -0.86
C ILE A 47 -7.99 19.52 0.58
N GLN A 48 -7.73 18.67 1.58
CA GLN A 48 -7.78 19.06 2.99
C GLN A 48 -6.71 20.09 3.38
N ASN A 49 -5.63 20.20 2.59
CA ASN A 49 -4.60 21.23 2.78
C ASN A 49 -4.90 22.51 2.01
N ILE A 50 -5.87 22.49 1.08
CA ILE A 50 -6.33 23.67 0.32
C ILE A 50 -7.35 24.49 1.17
N ASN A 51 -7.61 24.03 2.41
CA ASN A 51 -8.71 24.45 3.29
C ASN A 51 -8.73 25.90 3.78
N GLU A 52 -7.74 26.76 3.49
CA GLU A 52 -7.89 28.19 3.84
C GLU A 52 -8.64 29.00 2.78
N ILE A 53 -8.49 28.70 1.49
CA ILE A 53 -8.98 29.60 0.42
C ILE A 53 -10.29 29.07 -0.20
N THR A 54 -10.39 27.78 -0.51
CA THR A 54 -11.54 27.24 -1.27
C THR A 54 -12.73 26.89 -0.39
N PHE A 55 -12.51 26.54 0.89
CA PHE A 55 -13.60 26.23 1.82
C PHE A 55 -14.44 27.45 2.21
N LYS A 56 -13.86 28.65 2.12
CA LYS A 56 -14.58 29.91 2.32
C LYS A 56 -15.58 30.18 1.20
N LEU A 57 -15.34 29.65 0.00
CA LEU A 57 -16.19 29.86 -1.18
C LEU A 57 -17.36 28.88 -1.28
N PHE A 58 -17.21 27.64 -0.81
CA PHE A 58 -18.23 26.59 -1.02
C PHE A 58 -19.01 26.17 0.23
N SER A 59 -18.79 26.79 1.40
CA SER A 59 -19.59 26.58 2.63
C SER A 59 -19.83 25.12 3.04
N PHE A 60 -18.99 24.18 2.61
CA PHE A 60 -19.08 22.78 3.03
C PHE A 60 -18.56 22.65 4.47
N ASN A 61 -19.40 22.90 5.47
CA ASN A 61 -19.02 22.74 6.89
C ASN A 61 -18.68 21.27 7.27
N ILE A 62 -18.87 20.31 6.36
CA ILE A 62 -18.64 18.87 6.60
C ILE A 62 -17.16 18.54 6.91
N PHE A 63 -16.21 19.36 6.43
CA PHE A 63 -14.78 19.11 6.64
C PHE A 63 -14.12 20.08 7.63
N LYS A 64 -14.89 20.93 8.32
CA LYS A 64 -14.36 21.81 9.36
C LYS A 64 -13.82 20.95 10.52
N GLY A 65 -12.51 20.99 10.77
CA GLY A 65 -11.85 20.21 11.83
C GLY A 65 -10.50 19.63 11.39
N ASN A 66 -9.95 18.73 12.22
CA ASN A 66 -8.67 18.06 11.93
C ASN A 66 -8.69 17.39 10.54
N PRO A 67 -7.55 17.40 9.82
CA PRO A 67 -7.42 16.71 8.55
C PRO A 67 -7.78 15.22 8.72
N LEU A 68 -8.44 14.67 7.71
CA LEU A 68 -8.82 13.27 7.66
C LEU A 68 -7.54 12.44 7.52
N THR A 69 -7.09 11.88 8.63
CA THR A 69 -5.94 11.00 8.69
C THR A 69 -6.39 9.54 8.86
N SER A 70 -5.44 8.61 8.85
CA SER A 70 -5.70 7.21 9.17
C SER A 70 -6.39 7.06 10.53
N PHE A 71 -7.41 6.19 10.58
CA PHE A 71 -8.12 5.83 11.81
C PHE A 71 -7.19 5.30 12.89
N GLY A 72 -7.26 5.91 14.09
CA GLY A 72 -6.57 5.45 15.29
C GLY A 72 -5.09 5.11 15.06
N SER A 73 -4.68 3.91 15.48
CA SER A 73 -3.31 3.41 15.31
C SER A 73 -3.04 2.87 13.91
N ALA A 74 -4.03 2.82 13.00
CA ALA A 74 -3.90 2.26 11.65
C ALA A 74 -3.08 3.15 10.69
N ARG A 75 -2.00 3.77 11.16
CA ARG A 75 -1.17 4.72 10.41
C ARG A 75 -0.72 4.17 9.07
N PRO A 76 -0.24 2.91 8.93
CA PRO A 76 0.16 2.41 7.62
C PRO A 76 -0.94 2.41 6.54
N LEU A 77 -2.23 2.48 6.90
CA LEU A 77 -3.32 2.45 5.92
C LEU A 77 -3.35 3.65 4.96
N TRP A 78 -2.59 4.73 5.22
CA TRP A 78 -2.48 5.84 4.27
C TRP A 78 -1.89 5.40 2.92
N THR A 79 -0.93 4.47 2.91
CA THR A 79 -0.28 4.00 1.67
C THR A 79 -1.30 3.31 0.78
N ILE A 80 -2.20 2.50 1.36
CA ILE A 80 -3.20 1.72 0.64
C ILE A 80 -4.18 2.64 -0.09
N ALA A 81 -4.57 3.74 0.56
CA ALA A 81 -5.38 4.74 -0.11
C ALA A 81 -4.65 5.35 -1.31
N ILE A 82 -3.40 5.77 -1.14
CA ILE A 82 -2.64 6.35 -2.25
C ILE A 82 -2.46 5.34 -3.38
N GLU A 83 -2.05 4.11 -3.08
CA GLU A 83 -1.90 3.03 -4.05
C GLU A 83 -3.20 2.74 -4.78
N TRP A 84 -4.33 2.68 -4.07
CA TRP A 84 -5.66 2.50 -4.67
C TRP A 84 -5.94 3.55 -5.75
N TYR A 85 -5.69 4.83 -5.46
CA TYR A 85 -5.89 5.90 -6.44
C TYR A 85 -4.87 5.85 -7.58
N ILE A 86 -3.62 5.45 -7.33
CA ILE A 86 -2.63 5.20 -8.39
C ILE A 86 -3.15 4.11 -9.34
N TYR A 87 -3.68 3.00 -8.83
CA TYR A 87 -4.24 1.93 -9.64
C TYR A 87 -5.46 2.38 -10.45
N LEU A 88 -6.39 3.13 -9.84
CA LEU A 88 -7.55 3.67 -10.54
C LEU A 88 -7.13 4.65 -11.64
N PHE A 89 -6.23 5.57 -11.34
CA PHE A 89 -5.70 6.53 -12.31
C PHE A 89 -5.03 5.82 -13.49
N TYR A 90 -4.12 4.87 -13.21
CA TYR A 90 -3.41 4.14 -14.24
C TYR A 90 -4.35 3.27 -15.08
N GLY A 91 -5.23 2.50 -14.43
CA GLY A 91 -6.18 1.62 -15.11
C GLY A 91 -7.16 2.39 -15.99
N TYR A 92 -7.64 3.54 -15.51
CA TYR A 92 -8.50 4.43 -16.28
C TYR A 92 -7.77 5.04 -17.49
N THR A 93 -6.56 5.56 -17.27
CA THR A 93 -5.69 6.07 -18.34
C THR A 93 -5.44 5.01 -19.42
N TYR A 94 -5.12 3.79 -19.02
CA TYR A 94 -4.92 2.65 -19.91
C TYR A 94 -6.16 2.34 -20.76
N ILE A 95 -7.35 2.30 -20.15
CA ILE A 95 -8.62 2.06 -20.85
C ILE A 95 -8.90 3.14 -21.89
N ILE A 96 -8.73 4.41 -21.53
CA ILE A 96 -8.94 5.54 -22.44
C ILE A 96 -7.97 5.46 -23.62
N MET A 97 -6.67 5.32 -23.35
CA MET A 97 -5.63 5.37 -24.38
C MET A 97 -5.70 4.18 -25.34
N LEU A 98 -5.92 2.96 -24.84
CA LEU A 98 -5.86 1.77 -25.70
C LEU A 98 -7.15 1.46 -26.43
N LYS A 99 -8.31 1.80 -25.86
CA LYS A 99 -9.58 1.53 -26.54
C LYS A 99 -9.96 2.59 -27.58
N LYS A 100 -9.06 3.54 -27.88
CA LYS A 100 -9.24 4.64 -28.84
C LYS A 100 -10.65 5.25 -28.78
N ARG A 101 -11.18 5.41 -27.56
CA ARG A 101 -12.52 5.96 -27.36
C ARG A 101 -12.49 7.46 -27.60
N ASN A 102 -13.56 8.01 -28.18
CA ASN A 102 -13.72 9.45 -28.25
C ASN A 102 -13.69 10.02 -26.83
N LEU A 103 -12.78 10.97 -26.59
CA LEU A 103 -12.63 11.64 -25.31
C LEU A 103 -13.83 12.56 -25.10
N THR A 104 -14.75 12.18 -24.21
CA THR A 104 -15.85 13.05 -23.79
C THR A 104 -15.41 13.99 -22.68
N ILE A 105 -16.16 15.06 -22.43
CA ILE A 105 -15.89 15.95 -21.29
C ILE A 105 -15.95 15.21 -19.95
N LEU A 106 -16.85 14.23 -19.82
CA LEU A 106 -16.93 13.36 -18.66
C LEU A 106 -15.63 12.56 -18.45
N ASN A 107 -15.00 12.10 -19.54
CA ASN A 107 -13.75 11.35 -19.42
C ASN A 107 -12.64 12.19 -18.82
N TRP A 108 -12.55 13.46 -19.24
CA TRP A 108 -11.60 14.42 -18.69
C TRP A 108 -11.90 14.72 -17.22
N VAL A 109 -13.16 14.94 -16.85
CA VAL A 109 -13.55 15.16 -15.45
C VAL A 109 -13.11 13.98 -14.57
N ILE A 110 -13.38 12.75 -14.98
CA ILE A 110 -12.97 11.55 -14.22
C ILE A 110 -11.44 11.44 -14.18
N PHE A 111 -10.75 11.67 -15.30
CA PHE A 111 -9.28 11.65 -15.36
C PHE A 111 -8.67 12.64 -14.36
N PHE A 112 -9.14 13.88 -14.35
CA PHE A 112 -8.64 14.90 -13.42
C PHE A 112 -8.94 14.53 -11.97
N LEU A 113 -10.15 14.07 -11.65
CA LEU A 113 -10.51 13.63 -10.29
C LEU A 113 -9.63 12.49 -9.80
N LEU A 114 -9.38 11.48 -10.64
CA LEU A 114 -8.50 10.35 -10.28
C LEU A 114 -7.03 10.76 -10.19
N SER A 115 -6.61 11.79 -10.92
CA SER A 115 -5.22 12.28 -10.91
C SER A 115 -4.83 13.06 -9.67
N ILE A 116 -5.79 13.58 -8.88
CA ILE A 116 -5.52 14.48 -7.74
C ILE A 116 -4.54 13.83 -6.75
N ILE A 117 -4.81 12.61 -6.30
CA ILE A 117 -3.98 11.91 -5.31
C ILE A 117 -2.63 11.49 -5.88
N PRO A 118 -2.53 10.85 -7.06
CA PRO A 118 -1.23 10.55 -7.65
C PRO A 118 -0.38 11.81 -7.83
N LEU A 119 -0.94 12.87 -8.41
CA LEU A 119 -0.19 14.11 -8.69
C LEU A 119 0.27 14.82 -7.43
N SER A 120 -0.54 14.86 -6.37
CA SER A 120 -0.10 15.43 -5.09
C SER A 120 1.06 14.66 -4.45
N ASN A 121 1.14 13.36 -4.73
CA ASN A 121 2.16 12.45 -4.21
C ASN A 121 3.37 12.28 -5.15
N VAL A 122 3.56 13.18 -6.12
CA VAL A 122 4.79 13.25 -6.92
C VAL A 122 5.94 13.82 -6.09
N THR A 123 5.70 14.92 -5.38
CA THR A 123 6.73 15.66 -4.63
C THR A 123 6.42 15.80 -3.14
N ASN A 124 5.14 15.73 -2.76
CA ASN A 124 4.66 15.99 -1.41
C ASN A 124 3.85 14.80 -0.88
N GLY A 125 3.25 14.97 0.31
CA GLY A 125 2.37 13.99 0.94
C GLY A 125 3.07 13.02 1.88
N ARG A 126 2.29 12.17 2.55
CA ARG A 126 2.86 11.04 3.29
C ARG A 126 3.50 10.10 2.28
N GLY A 127 4.77 9.76 2.49
CA GLY A 127 5.54 8.89 1.59
C GLY A 127 6.52 9.59 0.65
N ASN A 128 6.62 10.93 0.73
CA ASN A 128 7.69 11.72 0.10
C ASN A 128 7.92 11.37 -1.38
N GLY A 129 6.88 11.48 -2.21
CA GLY A 129 6.99 11.18 -3.64
C GLY A 129 6.66 9.74 -4.02
N LEU A 130 5.75 9.07 -3.29
CA LEU A 130 5.38 7.67 -3.58
C LEU A 130 4.96 7.44 -5.05
N PHE A 131 4.23 8.37 -5.65
CA PHE A 131 3.84 8.24 -7.06
C PHE A 131 5.03 8.46 -8.00
N LEU A 132 5.98 9.31 -7.63
CA LEU A 132 7.22 9.47 -8.39
C LEU A 132 8.05 8.18 -8.39
N TYR A 133 8.10 7.45 -7.27
CA TYR A 133 8.75 6.12 -7.24
C TYR A 133 8.08 5.12 -8.18
N TRP A 134 6.75 5.15 -8.29
CA TRP A 134 6.00 4.37 -9.27
C TRP A 134 6.40 4.71 -10.72
N LEU A 135 6.46 6.00 -11.05
CA LEU A 135 6.86 6.47 -12.38
C LEU A 135 8.31 6.08 -12.70
N ILE A 136 9.23 6.26 -11.75
CA ILE A 136 10.63 5.86 -11.89
C ILE A 136 10.72 4.35 -12.11
N GLY A 137 10.05 3.54 -11.29
CA GLY A 137 10.02 2.08 -11.46
C GLY A 137 9.54 1.66 -12.85
N GLY A 138 8.45 2.27 -13.35
CA GLY A 138 7.93 2.04 -14.69
C GLY A 138 8.90 2.47 -15.80
N ALA A 139 9.52 3.64 -15.65
CA ALA A 139 10.51 4.16 -16.61
C ALA A 139 11.76 3.29 -16.67
N ILE A 140 12.32 2.89 -15.52
CA ILE A 140 13.50 2.03 -15.49
C ILE A 140 13.15 0.65 -16.07
N PHE A 141 12.00 0.06 -15.72
CA PHE A 141 11.53 -1.20 -16.33
C PHE A 141 11.46 -1.10 -17.86
N TYR A 142 10.87 -0.02 -18.39
CA TYR A 142 10.79 0.22 -19.83
C TYR A 142 12.17 0.36 -20.48
N LEU A 143 13.06 1.18 -19.90
CA LEU A 143 14.44 1.36 -20.40
C LEU A 143 15.18 0.03 -20.45
N ILE A 144 15.08 -0.76 -19.40
CA ILE A 144 15.74 -2.05 -19.31
C ILE A 144 15.19 -3.06 -20.30
N LYS A 145 13.87 -3.11 -20.52
CA LYS A 145 13.29 -3.99 -21.53
C LYS A 145 13.88 -3.71 -22.92
N ASN A 146 14.22 -2.46 -23.21
CA ASN A 146 14.72 -2.04 -24.53
C ASN A 146 16.25 -2.00 -24.64
N VAL A 147 16.98 -1.84 -23.54
CA VAL A 147 18.44 -1.62 -23.54
C VAL A 147 19.19 -2.69 -22.73
N GLY A 148 18.58 -3.25 -21.69
CA GLY A 148 19.19 -4.19 -20.76
C GLY A 148 19.69 -5.48 -21.41
N GLU A 149 19.07 -5.91 -22.51
CA GLU A 149 19.49 -7.10 -23.25
C GLU A 149 20.84 -6.94 -23.95
N LYS A 150 21.32 -5.70 -24.12
CA LYS A 150 22.61 -5.41 -24.77
C LYS A 150 23.81 -5.50 -23.81
N PHE A 151 23.56 -5.58 -22.51
CA PHE A 151 24.62 -5.56 -21.49
C PHE A 151 24.99 -6.96 -21.01
N ASN A 152 26.28 -7.18 -20.74
CA ASN A 152 26.76 -8.41 -20.12
C ASN A 152 26.23 -8.52 -18.67
N LYS A 153 25.71 -9.69 -18.29
CA LYS A 153 25.18 -9.98 -16.95
C LYS A 153 26.13 -9.60 -15.82
N TYR A 154 27.44 -9.79 -15.98
CA TYR A 154 28.42 -9.46 -14.93
C TYR A 154 28.57 -7.95 -14.75
N VAL A 155 28.44 -7.17 -15.84
CA VAL A 155 28.40 -5.71 -15.77
C VAL A 155 27.17 -5.25 -15.02
N LEU A 156 26.00 -5.84 -15.31
CA LEU A 156 24.75 -5.52 -14.60
C LEU A 156 24.84 -5.85 -13.10
N ILE A 157 25.39 -7.01 -12.73
CA ILE A 157 25.62 -7.39 -11.33
C ILE A 157 26.56 -6.40 -10.64
N PHE A 158 27.69 -6.06 -11.29
CA PHE A 158 28.65 -5.12 -10.74
C PHE A 158 28.03 -3.74 -10.50
N LEU A 159 27.30 -3.21 -11.49
CA LEU A 159 26.57 -1.95 -11.35
C LEU A 159 25.49 -2.03 -10.26
N GLY A 160 24.80 -3.17 -10.13
CA GLY A 160 23.82 -3.41 -9.07
C GLY A 160 24.45 -3.36 -7.68
N ILE A 161 25.61 -3.99 -7.50
CA ILE A 161 26.39 -3.94 -6.25
C ILE A 161 26.85 -2.53 -5.94
N LEU A 162 27.34 -1.78 -6.94
CA LEU A 162 27.72 -0.37 -6.76
C LEU A 162 26.51 0.46 -6.31
N CYS A 163 25.35 0.29 -6.93
CA CYS A 163 24.13 0.98 -6.55
C CYS A 163 23.70 0.63 -5.11
N LEU A 164 23.72 -0.66 -4.72
CA LEU A 164 23.44 -1.07 -3.34
C LEU A 164 24.43 -0.48 -2.34
N ARG A 165 25.72 -0.48 -2.66
CA ARG A 165 26.76 0.11 -1.80
C ARG A 165 26.48 1.59 -1.59
N TRP A 166 26.18 2.34 -2.65
CA TRP A 166 25.86 3.75 -2.54
C TRP A 166 24.57 3.99 -1.77
N ALA A 167 23.51 3.20 -2.01
CA ALA A 167 22.28 3.26 -1.22
C ALA A 167 22.56 3.04 0.27
N PHE A 168 23.37 2.03 0.61
CA PHE A 168 23.78 1.78 1.99
C PHE A 168 24.54 2.96 2.59
N LEU A 169 25.53 3.53 1.90
CA LEU A 169 26.25 4.72 2.36
C LEU A 169 25.33 5.93 2.56
N PHE A 170 24.34 6.12 1.67
CA PHE A 170 23.32 7.15 1.84
C PHE A 170 22.48 6.91 3.11
N SER A 171 22.09 5.66 3.38
CA SER A 171 21.31 5.31 4.58
C SER A 171 22.07 5.55 5.89
N LEU A 172 23.41 5.53 5.87
CA LEU A 172 24.23 5.84 7.04
C LEU A 172 24.37 7.35 7.30
N THR A 173 24.26 8.17 6.25
CA THR A 173 24.50 9.63 6.32
C THR A 173 23.24 10.44 6.53
N LYS A 174 22.07 9.88 6.24
CA LYS A 174 20.78 10.55 6.38
C LYS A 174 19.79 9.68 7.15
N ALA A 175 19.07 10.31 8.07
CA ALA A 175 18.04 9.66 8.87
C ALA A 175 16.70 9.44 8.13
N ASP A 176 16.54 9.98 6.91
CA ASP A 176 15.27 9.86 6.18
C ASP A 176 15.30 8.68 5.20
N TYR A 177 14.62 7.60 5.60
CA TYR A 177 14.45 6.38 4.80
C TYR A 177 13.70 6.62 3.47
N TYR A 178 13.05 7.77 3.32
CA TYR A 178 12.35 8.18 2.09
C TYR A 178 13.16 9.16 1.25
N ASP A 179 14.48 9.25 1.42
CA ASP A 179 15.31 10.06 0.51
C ASP A 179 15.25 9.48 -0.92
N ILE A 180 14.85 10.31 -1.87
CA ILE A 180 14.68 9.92 -3.27
C ILE A 180 15.95 9.32 -3.89
N LYS A 181 17.14 9.76 -3.46
CA LYS A 181 18.42 9.22 -3.97
C LYS A 181 18.62 7.80 -3.48
N PHE A 182 18.31 7.54 -2.21
CA PHE A 182 18.36 6.19 -1.64
C PHE A 182 17.40 5.25 -2.39
N VAL A 183 16.14 5.67 -2.54
CA VAL A 183 15.11 4.85 -3.21
C VAL A 183 15.49 4.58 -4.66
N LEU A 184 15.96 5.59 -5.39
CA LEU A 184 16.36 5.43 -6.80
C LEU A 184 17.53 4.45 -6.96
N LEU A 185 18.58 4.59 -6.14
CA LEU A 185 19.72 3.67 -6.16
C LEU A 185 19.32 2.24 -5.81
N PHE A 186 18.46 2.08 -4.80
CA PHE A 186 17.98 0.77 -4.39
C PHE A 186 17.11 0.11 -5.47
N CYS A 187 16.15 0.83 -6.03
CA CYS A 187 15.31 0.36 -7.13
C CYS A 187 16.14 -0.01 -8.38
N LEU A 188 17.11 0.83 -8.73
CA LEU A 188 18.02 0.57 -9.84
C LEU A 188 18.83 -0.71 -9.59
N ALA A 189 19.34 -0.90 -8.37
CA ALA A 189 20.09 -2.09 -8.02
C ALA A 189 19.25 -3.37 -8.14
N LEU A 190 18.06 -3.39 -7.53
CA LEU A 190 17.14 -4.54 -7.60
C LEU A 190 16.83 -4.90 -9.05
N LEU A 191 16.55 -3.90 -9.87
CA LEU A 191 16.21 -4.13 -11.26
C LEU A 191 17.41 -4.64 -12.08
N LEU A 192 18.62 -4.10 -11.86
CA LEU A 192 19.84 -4.61 -12.50
C LEU A 192 20.06 -6.10 -12.18
N PHE A 193 19.80 -6.51 -10.94
CA PHE A 193 19.84 -7.94 -10.58
C PHE A 193 18.74 -8.73 -11.29
N LEU A 194 17.49 -8.26 -11.30
CA LEU A 194 16.41 -8.95 -12.00
C LEU A 194 16.73 -9.20 -13.47
N VAL A 195 17.39 -8.25 -14.15
CA VAL A 195 17.82 -8.40 -15.55
C VAL A 195 18.98 -9.36 -15.69
N ALA A 196 20.00 -9.22 -14.85
CA ALA A 196 21.17 -10.09 -14.88
C ALA A 196 20.80 -11.57 -14.68
N PHE A 197 19.70 -11.83 -13.98
CA PHE A 197 19.17 -13.16 -13.67
C PHE A 197 17.90 -13.51 -14.45
N LYS A 198 17.47 -12.72 -15.44
CA LYS A 198 16.21 -12.98 -16.18
C LYS A 198 16.21 -14.33 -16.91
N ASP A 199 17.37 -14.70 -17.47
CA ASP A 199 17.58 -15.94 -18.24
C ASP A 199 18.09 -17.08 -17.37
N SER A 200 18.31 -16.81 -16.07
CA SER A 200 18.46 -17.91 -15.12
C SER A 200 17.07 -18.49 -14.91
N GLU A 201 16.68 -19.40 -15.81
CA GLU A 201 15.62 -20.37 -15.56
C GLU A 201 16.07 -21.16 -14.33
N SER A 202 15.77 -20.62 -13.15
CA SER A 202 15.96 -21.37 -11.94
C SER A 202 15.02 -22.56 -12.10
N LYS A 203 15.57 -23.77 -12.18
CA LYS A 203 14.81 -25.02 -12.01
C LYS A 203 14.04 -25.06 -10.69
N PHE A 204 14.26 -24.07 -9.82
CA PHE A 204 13.26 -23.47 -8.95
C PHE A 204 12.04 -22.88 -9.71
N VAL A 205 11.53 -23.60 -10.72
CA VAL A 205 10.10 -23.62 -10.98
C VAL A 205 9.54 -24.22 -9.70
N LEU A 206 9.31 -23.33 -8.73
CA LEU A 206 8.68 -23.65 -7.48
C LEU A 206 7.40 -24.33 -7.91
N ASN A 207 7.37 -25.65 -7.78
CA ASN A 207 6.14 -26.40 -7.59
C ASN A 207 5.49 -25.68 -6.43
N THR A 208 4.63 -24.71 -6.77
CA THR A 208 4.44 -23.48 -6.00
C THR A 208 3.65 -23.92 -4.82
N ASN A 209 4.39 -24.35 -3.80
CA ASN A 209 3.86 -25.21 -2.78
C ASN A 209 2.73 -24.43 -2.14
N ASN A 210 1.58 -25.07 -1.93
CA ASN A 210 0.42 -24.45 -1.29
C ASN A 210 0.82 -23.66 -0.02
N LYS A 211 1.94 -24.05 0.62
CA LYS A 211 2.62 -23.30 1.69
C LYS A 211 3.06 -21.88 1.31
N LEU A 212 3.79 -21.66 0.21
CA LEU A 212 4.23 -20.32 -0.21
C LEU A 212 3.04 -19.43 -0.57
N LYS A 213 2.06 -19.99 -1.27
CA LYS A 213 0.80 -19.30 -1.57
C LYS A 213 0.07 -18.90 -0.29
N ARG A 214 0.06 -19.77 0.74
CA ARG A 214 -0.52 -19.46 2.05
C ARG A 214 0.23 -18.33 2.76
N ILE A 215 1.55 -18.33 2.74
CA ILE A 215 2.36 -17.26 3.35
C ILE A 215 2.11 -15.92 2.66
N ALA A 216 2.14 -15.90 1.34
CA ALA A 216 1.89 -14.69 0.55
C ALA A 216 0.47 -14.13 0.70
N ARG A 217 -0.50 -14.96 1.11
CA ARG A 217 -1.88 -14.50 1.34
C ARG A 217 -2.02 -13.71 2.63
N TYR A 218 -1.47 -14.21 3.75
CA TYR A 218 -1.62 -13.50 5.02
C TYR A 218 -0.68 -12.28 5.14
N SER A 219 0.31 -12.11 4.26
CA SER A 219 1.22 -10.96 4.32
C SER A 219 0.51 -9.62 4.17
N TYR A 220 -0.60 -9.57 3.41
CA TYR A 220 -1.42 -8.37 3.32
C TYR A 220 -2.17 -8.11 4.63
N THR A 221 -2.78 -9.13 5.24
CA THR A 221 -3.36 -9.01 6.58
C THR A 221 -2.32 -8.58 7.62
N LEU A 222 -1.11 -9.15 7.59
CA LEU A 222 0.00 -8.74 8.45
C LEU A 222 0.33 -7.26 8.27
N TYR A 223 0.43 -6.81 7.02
CA TYR A 223 0.64 -5.40 6.69
C TYR A 223 -0.43 -4.50 7.30
N LEU A 224 -1.70 -4.91 7.27
CA LEU A 224 -2.80 -4.11 7.81
C LEU A 224 -2.76 -3.95 9.34
N ILE A 225 -2.37 -5.00 10.08
CA ILE A 225 -2.58 -5.04 11.55
C ILE A 225 -1.31 -4.88 12.39
N HIS A 226 -0.12 -5.15 11.83
CA HIS A 226 1.11 -5.26 12.62
C HIS A 226 1.38 -4.00 13.44
N TYR A 227 1.22 -2.81 12.85
CA TYR A 227 1.53 -1.57 13.54
C TYR A 227 0.62 -1.33 14.75
N SER A 228 -0.69 -1.52 14.60
CA SER A 228 -1.66 -1.40 15.70
C SER A 228 -1.41 -2.38 16.82
N LEU A 229 -1.01 -3.61 16.48
CA LEU A 229 -0.65 -4.61 17.49
C LEU A 229 0.66 -4.27 18.19
N ILE A 230 1.68 -3.82 17.45
CA ILE A 230 2.96 -3.37 18.00
C ILE A 230 2.73 -2.22 18.97
N ASP A 231 1.91 -1.23 18.59
CA ASP A 231 1.56 -0.08 19.44
C ASP A 231 1.00 -0.54 20.79
N LEU A 232 0.00 -1.44 20.77
CA LEU A 232 -0.56 -2.00 22.00
C LEU A 232 0.48 -2.80 22.82
N LEU A 233 1.23 -3.70 22.17
CA LEU A 233 2.19 -4.57 22.86
C LEU A 233 3.33 -3.79 23.51
N VAL A 234 3.79 -2.70 22.87
CA VAL A 234 4.81 -1.82 23.44
C VAL A 234 4.31 -1.13 24.71
N GLN A 235 3.03 -0.75 24.77
CA GLN A 235 2.44 -0.19 26.00
C GLN A 235 2.31 -1.25 27.11
N VAL A 236 1.86 -2.46 26.77
CA VAL A 236 1.71 -3.58 27.71
C VAL A 236 3.08 -4.01 28.28
N LEU A 237 4.10 -4.09 27.44
CA LEU A 237 5.43 -4.62 27.78
C LEU A 237 6.46 -3.52 28.02
N LYS A 238 6.03 -2.30 28.37
CA LYS A 238 6.89 -1.11 28.49
C LYS A 238 8.08 -1.29 29.47
N LYS A 239 7.97 -2.21 30.43
CA LYS A 239 9.01 -2.50 31.43
C LYS A 239 10.02 -3.58 30.99
N GLU A 240 9.76 -4.26 29.88
CA GLU A 240 10.57 -5.39 29.41
C GLU A 240 11.77 -4.95 28.57
N ASN A 241 12.69 -5.89 28.32
CA ASN A 241 13.82 -5.68 27.43
C ASN A 241 13.35 -5.45 25.97
N LYS A 242 13.86 -4.39 25.31
CA LYS A 242 13.48 -4.01 23.94
C LYS A 242 13.60 -5.13 22.91
N TYR A 243 14.59 -6.02 23.03
CA TYR A 243 14.76 -7.15 22.13
C TYR A 243 13.70 -8.23 22.35
N ILE A 244 13.30 -8.45 23.60
CA ILE A 244 12.20 -9.38 23.95
C ILE A 244 10.88 -8.82 23.41
N VAL A 245 10.61 -7.53 23.61
CA VAL A 245 9.43 -6.85 23.05
C VAL A 245 9.39 -6.98 21.53
N LEU A 246 10.52 -6.73 20.84
CA LEU A 246 10.61 -6.89 19.39
C LEU A 246 10.28 -8.31 18.94
N LEU A 247 10.85 -9.33 19.61
CA LEU A 247 10.59 -10.73 19.30
C LEU A 247 9.11 -11.09 19.50
N ILE A 248 8.51 -10.65 20.62
CA ILE A 248 7.09 -10.86 20.91
C ILE A 248 6.22 -10.18 19.85
N CYS A 249 6.53 -8.93 19.49
CA CYS A 249 5.83 -8.19 18.44
C CYS A 249 5.85 -8.92 17.09
N ILE A 250 7.01 -9.45 16.66
CA ILE A 250 7.15 -10.21 15.41
C ILE A 250 6.29 -11.48 15.46
N ILE A 251 6.40 -12.25 16.54
CA ILE A 251 5.68 -13.52 16.69
C ILE A 251 4.17 -13.27 16.75
N ALA A 252 3.73 -12.35 17.63
CA ALA A 252 2.32 -12.05 17.82
C ALA A 252 1.66 -11.50 16.54
N SER A 253 2.35 -10.59 15.81
CA SER A 253 1.82 -10.05 14.55
C SER A 253 1.63 -11.13 13.50
N ASN A 254 2.60 -12.04 13.35
CA ASN A 254 2.49 -13.15 12.40
C ASN A 254 1.38 -14.13 12.78
N LEU A 255 1.28 -14.52 14.06
CA LEU A 255 0.24 -15.43 14.54
C LEU A 255 -1.15 -14.83 14.36
N LEU A 256 -1.34 -13.57 14.77
CA LEU A 256 -2.64 -12.90 14.65
C LEU A 256 -3.03 -12.71 13.19
N ALA A 257 -2.07 -12.37 12.32
CA ALA A 257 -2.34 -12.24 10.88
C ALA A 257 -2.73 -13.58 10.26
N LEU A 258 -2.08 -14.68 10.66
CA LEU A 258 -2.44 -16.03 10.21
C LEU A 258 -3.84 -16.44 10.68
N LEU A 259 -4.20 -16.13 11.93
CA LEU A 259 -5.55 -16.38 12.45
C LEU A 259 -6.61 -15.58 11.67
N MET A 260 -6.37 -14.28 11.47
CA MET A 260 -7.26 -13.41 10.69
C MET A 260 -7.42 -13.87 9.25
N TYR A 261 -6.35 -14.40 8.64
CA TYR A 261 -6.42 -15.01 7.32
C TYR A 261 -7.34 -16.24 7.29
N GLU A 262 -7.20 -17.17 8.25
CA GLU A 262 -8.02 -18.39 8.29
C GLU A 262 -9.50 -18.10 8.56
N PHE A 263 -9.81 -17.13 9.43
CA PHE A 263 -11.19 -16.80 9.81
C PHE A 263 -11.87 -15.74 8.93
N GLY A 264 -11.10 -14.88 8.26
CA GLY A 264 -11.63 -13.77 7.46
C GLY A 264 -11.47 -14.01 5.96
N GLU A 265 -10.23 -13.92 5.48
CA GLU A 265 -9.94 -13.91 4.03
C GLU A 265 -10.39 -15.20 3.34
N LYS A 266 -10.12 -16.36 3.95
CA LYS A 266 -10.50 -17.67 3.39
C LYS A 266 -12.01 -17.78 3.14
N TYR A 267 -12.84 -17.24 4.04
CA TYR A 267 -14.29 -17.23 3.87
C TYR A 267 -14.72 -16.27 2.75
N SER A 268 -14.04 -15.13 2.62
CA SER A 268 -14.30 -14.21 1.50
C SER A 268 -13.98 -14.84 0.14
N GLU A 269 -12.93 -15.67 0.04
CA GLU A 269 -12.63 -16.43 -1.17
C GLU A 269 -13.77 -17.41 -1.50
N ILE A 270 -14.30 -18.13 -0.51
CA ILE A 270 -15.41 -19.07 -0.69
C ILE A 270 -16.68 -18.34 -1.15
N ILE A 271 -16.99 -17.19 -0.55
CA ILE A 271 -18.15 -16.37 -0.95
C ILE A 271 -17.99 -15.88 -2.40
N ASN A 272 -16.81 -15.40 -2.77
CA ASN A 272 -16.54 -14.95 -4.14
C ASN A 272 -16.69 -16.08 -5.17
N ILE A 273 -16.24 -17.30 -4.86
CA ILE A 273 -16.44 -18.47 -5.72
C ILE A 273 -17.94 -18.76 -5.91
N LYS A 274 -18.72 -18.70 -4.83
CA LYS A 274 -20.19 -18.90 -4.89
C LYS A 274 -20.87 -17.79 -5.70
N LEU A 275 -20.52 -16.52 -5.47
CA LEU A 275 -21.09 -15.38 -6.20
C LEU A 275 -20.78 -15.45 -7.69
N ASN A 276 -19.55 -15.77 -8.08
CA ASN A 276 -19.17 -15.91 -9.49
C ASN A 276 -19.93 -17.05 -10.18
N LYS A 277 -20.17 -18.16 -9.47
CA LYS A 277 -21.00 -19.26 -10.01
C LYS A 277 -22.44 -18.82 -10.25
N ILE A 278 -23.01 -18.03 -9.34
CA ILE A 278 -24.35 -17.46 -9.48
C ILE A 278 -24.41 -16.48 -10.67
N LEU A 279 -23.49 -15.52 -10.72
CA LEU A 279 -23.42 -14.52 -11.80
C LEU A 279 -23.24 -15.15 -13.18
N ASN A 280 -22.39 -16.17 -13.30
CA ASN A 280 -22.21 -16.91 -14.57
C ASN A 280 -23.45 -17.70 -14.98
N THR A 281 -24.28 -18.11 -14.02
CA THR A 281 -25.56 -18.78 -14.31
C THR A 281 -26.58 -17.78 -14.82
N PHE A 282 -26.61 -16.57 -14.25
CA PHE A 282 -27.47 -15.48 -14.72
C PHE A 282 -27.06 -14.94 -16.09
N SER A 283 -25.77 -14.70 -16.34
CA SER A 283 -25.30 -14.18 -17.62
C SER A 283 -25.63 -15.11 -18.78
N LYS A 284 -25.54 -16.43 -18.58
CA LYS A 284 -25.96 -17.44 -19.57
C LYS A 284 -27.46 -17.40 -19.87
N ARG A 285 -28.31 -17.10 -18.87
CA ARG A 285 -29.77 -17.02 -19.05
C ARG A 285 -30.25 -15.74 -19.72
N VAL A 286 -29.50 -14.65 -19.63
CA VAL A 286 -29.86 -13.36 -20.25
C VAL A 286 -29.47 -13.33 -21.75
N ILE A 287 -28.57 -14.21 -22.17
CA ILE A 287 -28.07 -14.29 -23.56
C ILE A 287 -28.86 -15.33 -24.40
N THR A 288 -29.66 -16.19 -23.76
CA THR A 288 -30.56 -17.17 -24.41
C THR A 288 -31.99 -16.67 -24.44
#